data_AF-A0A1J4VSY1-F1
#
_entry.id   AF-A0A1J4VSY1-F1
#
_cell.length_a   1.000
_cell.length_b   1.000
_cell.length_c   1.000
_cell.angle_alpha   90.00
_cell.angle_beta   90.00
_cell.angle_gamma   90.00
#
_symmetry.space_group_name_H-M   'P 1'
#
loop_
_entity.id
_entity.type
_entity.pdbx_description
1 polymer ?
#
loop_
_entity_poly.entity_id
_entity_poly.type
_entity_poly.pdbx_seq_one_letter_code
_entity_poly.pdbx_strand_id
1 'polypeptide(L)'
;MKKIMSSLLGAVALVFLGGTVFAEPAPAELRGTIADYVKTQEKNQGAFLIIDERTNEPRRLEFVRVHERVGKTGNYYYSCTDMKDVKTGDLLDLDFDIEDHEGKLDVAAVRIHKDNGKPRYTYDDKDNRIPVTA
;
A
#
# COMPACT_ATOMS: atom_id res chain seq x y z
N MET A 1 -52.51 29.72 42.26
CA MET A 1 -52.17 30.71 41.22
C MET A 1 -50.91 31.47 41.64
N LYS A 2 -49.98 31.72 40.70
CA LYS A 2 -48.66 32.40 40.81
C LYS A 2 -47.52 31.55 41.36
N LYS A 3 -46.31 31.52 40.80
CA LYS A 3 -45.73 31.86 39.48
C LYS A 3 -44.33 31.22 39.60
N ILE A 4 -43.97 30.27 38.74
CA ILE A 4 -42.65 29.64 38.76
C ILE A 4 -41.71 30.59 38.00
N MET A 5 -40.75 31.17 38.69
CA MET A 5 -39.76 32.07 38.09
C MET A 5 -38.68 31.20 37.43
N SER A 6 -38.61 31.30 36.11
CA SER A 6 -37.55 30.74 35.26
C SER A 6 -36.17 31.32 35.64
N SER A 7 -35.15 30.47 35.70
CA SER A 7 -33.76 30.89 35.66
C SER A 7 -32.90 29.86 34.92
N LEU A 8 -32.46 30.27 33.73
CA LEU A 8 -31.23 29.89 33.02
C LEU A 8 -30.91 28.39 32.87
N LEU A 9 -31.45 27.79 31.81
CA LEU A 9 -30.75 26.70 31.13
C LEU A 9 -29.73 27.35 30.18
N GLY A 10 -28.48 27.46 30.62
CA GLY A 10 -27.36 27.77 29.72
C GLY A 10 -27.17 26.58 28.78
N ALA A 11 -27.67 26.69 27.55
CA ALA A 11 -27.35 25.74 26.50
C ALA A 11 -25.90 25.98 26.07
N VAL A 12 -24.97 25.20 26.62
CA VAL A 12 -23.65 25.03 26.03
C VAL A 12 -23.87 24.25 24.73
N ALA A 13 -23.92 24.96 23.61
CA ALA A 13 -23.86 24.35 22.30
C ALA A 13 -22.46 23.76 22.11
N LEU A 14 -22.31 22.47 22.38
CA LEU A 14 -21.11 21.72 22.03
C LEU A 14 -21.12 21.53 20.51
N VAL A 15 -20.41 22.39 19.79
CA VAL A 15 -20.22 22.26 18.34
C VAL A 15 -19.26 21.10 18.10
N PHE A 16 -19.80 19.94 17.74
CA PHE A 16 -19.01 18.86 17.17
C PHE A 16 -18.62 19.24 15.73
N LEU A 17 -17.39 19.71 15.54
CA LEU A 17 -16.76 19.78 14.23
C LEU A 17 -16.52 18.34 13.74
N GLY A 18 -17.47 17.81 12.96
CA GLY A 18 -17.42 16.46 12.41
C GLY A 18 -16.33 16.33 11.35
N GLY A 19 -15.13 15.95 11.77
CA GLY A 19 -14.15 15.35 10.86
C GLY A 19 -14.59 13.91 10.55
N THR A 20 -14.67 13.57 9.27
CA THR A 20 -14.89 12.18 8.83
C THR A 20 -13.65 11.37 9.17
N VAL A 21 -13.76 10.43 10.11
CA VAL A 21 -12.72 9.44 10.37
C VAL A 21 -12.89 8.32 9.36
N PHE A 22 -11.98 8.22 8.40
CA PHE A 22 -11.95 7.09 7.47
C PHE A 22 -11.37 5.86 8.18
N ALA A 23 -12.00 4.70 7.98
CA ALA A 23 -11.50 3.45 8.52
C ALA A 23 -10.24 2.99 7.75
N GLU A 24 -9.35 2.26 8.41
CA GLU A 24 -8.22 1.64 7.70
C GLU A 24 -8.72 0.66 6.62
N PRO A 25 -8.07 0.60 5.45
CA PRO A 25 -8.46 -0.27 4.36
C PRO A 25 -8.31 -1.74 4.72
N ALA A 26 -9.21 -2.58 4.23
CA ALA A 26 -9.10 -4.01 4.41
C ALA A 26 -7.92 -4.58 3.60
N PRO A 27 -7.23 -5.64 4.07
CA PRO A 27 -6.14 -6.27 3.31
C PRO A 27 -6.52 -6.74 1.91
N ALA A 28 -7.79 -7.10 1.67
CA ALA A 28 -8.27 -7.46 0.34
C ALA A 28 -8.36 -6.26 -0.61
N GLU A 29 -8.70 -5.08 -0.10
CA GLU A 29 -8.78 -3.84 -0.90
C GLU A 29 -7.38 -3.44 -1.35
N LEU A 30 -6.39 -3.45 -0.44
CA LEU A 30 -4.99 -3.16 -0.76
C LEU A 30 -4.43 -4.09 -1.85
N ARG A 31 -4.72 -5.40 -1.75
CA ARG A 31 -4.30 -6.37 -2.77
C ARG A 31 -5.04 -6.16 -4.10
N GLY A 32 -6.31 -5.78 -4.04
CA GLY A 32 -7.10 -5.38 -5.21
C GLY A 32 -6.46 -4.18 -5.93
N THR A 33 -6.10 -3.13 -5.17
CA THR A 33 -5.40 -1.94 -5.70
C THR A 33 -4.11 -2.31 -6.44
N ILE A 34 -3.30 -3.22 -5.87
CA ILE A 34 -2.07 -3.69 -6.53
C ILE A 34 -2.39 -4.45 -7.83
N ALA A 35 -3.33 -5.40 -7.78
CA ALA A 35 -3.69 -6.19 -8.95
C ALA A 35 -4.23 -5.32 -10.09
N ASP A 36 -5.09 -4.34 -9.77
CA ASP A 36 -5.64 -3.40 -10.74
C ASP A 36 -4.57 -2.46 -11.32
N TYR A 37 -3.64 -1.99 -10.49
CA TYR A 37 -2.49 -1.21 -10.94
C TYR A 37 -1.66 -2.01 -11.94
N VAL A 38 -1.24 -3.23 -11.58
CA VAL A 38 -0.41 -4.09 -12.44
C VAL A 38 -1.12 -4.38 -13.75
N LYS A 39 -2.40 -4.79 -13.71
CA LYS A 39 -3.20 -5.06 -14.90
C LYS A 39 -3.34 -3.84 -15.81
N THR A 40 -3.47 -2.65 -15.23
CA THR A 40 -3.52 -1.39 -15.98
C THR A 40 -2.20 -1.10 -16.67
N GLN A 41 -1.06 -1.31 -15.99
CA GLN A 41 0.27 -1.16 -16.61
C GLN A 41 0.47 -2.17 -17.74
N GLU A 42 0.13 -3.44 -17.52
CA GLU A 42 0.23 -4.49 -18.55
C GLU A 42 -0.65 -4.20 -19.75
N LYS A 43 -1.88 -3.73 -19.55
CA LYS A 43 -2.77 -3.34 -20.66
C LYS A 43 -2.18 -2.21 -21.50
N ASN A 44 -1.53 -1.24 -20.87
CA ASN A 44 -1.00 -0.06 -21.55
C ASN A 44 0.34 -0.32 -22.25
N GLN A 45 1.17 -1.22 -21.70
CA GLN A 45 2.56 -1.42 -22.14
C GLN A 45 2.83 -2.82 -22.70
N GLY A 46 1.85 -3.73 -22.63
CA GLY A 46 1.96 -5.14 -22.99
C GLY A 46 2.67 -6.02 -21.94
N ALA A 47 3.19 -5.43 -20.87
CA ALA A 47 3.81 -6.06 -19.70
C ALA A 47 3.99 -5.06 -18.56
N PHE A 48 4.35 -5.54 -17.38
CA PHE A 48 4.76 -4.67 -16.28
C PHE A 48 6.24 -4.30 -16.45
N LEU A 49 6.55 -3.01 -16.60
CA LEU A 49 7.91 -2.51 -16.78
C LEU A 49 8.43 -1.83 -15.51
N ILE A 50 9.65 -2.14 -15.11
CA ILE A 50 10.35 -1.48 -13.99
C ILE A 50 11.85 -1.37 -14.30
N ILE A 51 12.51 -0.32 -13.83
CA ILE A 51 13.97 -0.22 -13.86
C ILE A 51 14.53 -0.92 -12.62
N ASP A 52 15.44 -1.87 -12.81
CA ASP A 52 16.15 -2.51 -11.72
C ASP A 52 17.18 -1.54 -11.13
N GLU A 53 16.91 -1.00 -9.95
CA GLU A 53 17.77 -0.01 -9.28
C GLU A 53 19.22 -0.49 -9.04
N ARG A 54 19.48 -1.82 -9.00
CA ARG A 54 20.84 -2.35 -8.77
C ARG A 54 21.67 -2.41 -10.04
N THR A 55 21.04 -2.61 -11.20
CA THR A 55 21.73 -2.79 -12.48
C THR A 55 21.49 -1.63 -13.45
N ASN A 56 20.50 -0.78 -13.17
CA ASN A 56 19.99 0.26 -14.03
C ASN A 56 19.43 -0.26 -15.37
N GLU A 57 19.02 -1.53 -15.41
CA GLU A 57 18.47 -2.18 -16.60
C GLU A 57 16.94 -2.30 -16.51
N PRO A 58 16.21 -2.15 -17.62
CA PRO A 58 14.77 -2.39 -17.65
C PRO A 58 14.44 -3.87 -17.48
N ARG A 59 13.43 -4.15 -16.66
CA ARG A 59 12.83 -5.48 -16.49
C ARG A 59 11.44 -5.47 -17.12
N ARG A 60 11.13 -6.52 -17.89
CA ARG A 60 9.81 -6.76 -18.46
C ARG A 60 9.21 -7.97 -17.75
N LEU A 61 8.14 -7.75 -17.00
CA LEU A 61 7.60 -8.72 -16.06
C LEU A 61 6.19 -9.15 -16.45
N GLU A 62 5.90 -10.42 -16.21
CA GLU A 62 4.57 -11.03 -16.24
C GLU A 62 4.08 -11.21 -14.80
N PHE A 63 2.88 -10.72 -14.50
CA PHE A 63 2.25 -10.85 -13.20
C PHE A 63 1.82 -12.30 -12.90
N VAL A 64 2.14 -12.80 -11.70
CA VAL A 64 1.70 -14.14 -11.25
C VAL A 64 0.62 -14.01 -10.19
N ARG A 65 0.88 -13.33 -9.07
CA ARG A 65 -0.09 -13.12 -7.97
C ARG A 65 0.36 -12.05 -6.98
N VAL A 66 -0.58 -11.55 -6.18
CA VAL A 66 -0.28 -10.81 -4.94
C VAL A 66 -0.20 -11.77 -3.75
N HIS A 67 0.70 -11.54 -2.80
CA HIS A 67 0.81 -12.30 -1.56
C HIS A 67 -0.29 -11.90 -0.57
N GLU A 68 -0.58 -12.77 0.40
CA GLU A 68 -1.64 -12.51 1.40
C GLU A 68 -1.21 -11.50 2.48
N ARG A 69 0.09 -11.46 2.85
CA ARG A 69 0.58 -10.54 3.88
C ARG A 69 0.47 -9.10 3.38
N VAL A 70 -0.14 -8.27 4.21
CA VAL A 70 -0.07 -6.82 4.14
C VAL A 70 0.67 -6.33 5.38
N GLY A 71 1.62 -5.42 5.21
CA GLY A 71 2.29 -4.72 6.31
C GLY A 71 2.09 -3.21 6.19
N LYS A 72 2.62 -2.47 7.17
CA LYS A 72 2.57 -1.00 7.18
C LYS A 72 3.93 -0.42 7.57
N THR A 73 4.54 0.34 6.66
CA THR A 73 5.84 0.99 6.86
C THR A 73 5.66 2.51 6.83
N GLY A 74 5.83 3.16 7.98
CA GLY A 74 5.52 4.59 8.10
C GLY A 74 4.05 4.88 7.78
N ASN A 75 3.81 5.70 6.77
CA ASN A 75 2.46 6.07 6.31
C ASN A 75 1.92 5.17 5.19
N TYR A 76 2.70 4.22 4.71
CA TYR A 76 2.34 3.38 3.56
C TYR A 76 1.94 1.98 4.02
N TYR A 77 0.88 1.45 3.42
CA TYR A 77 0.64 0.02 3.42
C TYR A 77 1.53 -0.63 2.37
N TYR A 78 1.82 -1.93 2.49
CA TYR A 78 2.51 -2.63 1.42
C TYR A 78 2.14 -4.11 1.33
N SER A 79 2.28 -4.67 0.13
CA SER A 79 2.23 -6.12 -0.11
C SER A 79 3.18 -6.51 -1.24
N CYS A 80 3.58 -7.78 -1.25
CA CYS A 80 4.50 -8.35 -2.24
C CYS A 80 3.74 -9.01 -3.39
N THR A 81 4.29 -9.01 -4.59
CA THR A 81 3.81 -9.83 -5.71
C THR A 81 4.86 -10.81 -6.18
N ASP A 82 4.43 -11.95 -6.73
CA ASP A 82 5.27 -12.79 -7.57
C ASP A 82 5.21 -12.28 -9.01
N MET A 83 6.37 -12.08 -9.63
CA MET A 83 6.54 -11.64 -11.01
C MET A 83 7.53 -12.56 -11.72
N LYS A 84 7.33 -12.79 -13.02
CA LYS A 84 8.28 -13.53 -13.85
C LYS A 84 8.92 -12.62 -14.88
N ASP A 85 10.24 -12.60 -14.94
CA ASP A 85 10.96 -11.90 -16.00
C ASP A 85 10.77 -12.60 -17.35
N VAL A 86 10.29 -11.87 -18.34
CA VAL A 86 9.97 -12.41 -19.66
C VAL A 86 11.23 -12.79 -20.46
N LYS A 87 12.36 -12.12 -20.21
CA LYS A 87 13.63 -12.35 -20.91
C LYS A 87 14.42 -13.47 -20.26
N THR A 88 14.56 -13.45 -18.94
CA THR A 88 15.43 -14.39 -18.21
C THR A 88 14.69 -15.59 -17.64
N GLY A 89 13.38 -15.45 -17.40
CA GLY A 89 12.58 -16.45 -16.67
C GLY A 89 12.74 -16.38 -15.15
N ASP A 90 13.52 -15.42 -14.63
CA ASP A 90 13.74 -15.23 -13.20
C ASP A 90 12.43 -14.94 -12.48
N LEU A 91 12.32 -15.41 -11.24
CA LEU A 91 11.22 -15.05 -10.34
C LEU A 91 11.64 -13.86 -9.48
N LEU A 92 10.86 -12.79 -9.53
CA LEU A 92 11.06 -11.60 -8.73
C LEU A 92 9.90 -11.40 -7.78
N ASP A 93 10.23 -11.03 -6.55
CA ASP A 93 9.23 -10.51 -5.60
C ASP A 93 9.28 -8.98 -5.70
N LEU A 94 8.17 -8.31 -5.97
CA LEU A 94 8.08 -6.85 -5.96
C LEU A 94 7.20 -6.39 -4.80
N ASP A 95 7.69 -5.42 -4.02
CA ASP A 95 6.87 -4.76 -3.00
C ASP A 95 6.22 -3.52 -3.60
N PHE A 96 4.92 -3.38 -3.35
CA PHE A 96 4.12 -2.23 -3.75
C PHE A 96 3.72 -1.46 -2.50
N ASP A 97 4.16 -0.21 -2.41
CA ASP A 97 3.74 0.73 -1.36
C ASP A 97 2.44 1.41 -1.82
N ILE A 98 1.45 1.44 -0.93
CA ILE A 98 0.13 2.01 -1.17
C ILE A 98 -0.07 3.16 -0.20
N GLU A 99 -0.45 4.32 -0.74
CA GLU A 99 -0.92 5.46 0.04
C GLU A 99 -2.44 5.45 0.14
N ASP A 100 -2.95 5.92 1.27
CA ASP A 100 -4.37 6.09 1.54
C ASP A 100 -4.67 7.58 1.75
N HIS A 101 -5.34 8.17 0.77
CA HIS A 101 -5.85 9.53 0.82
C HIS A 101 -7.34 9.50 1.14
N GLU A 102 -7.68 9.47 2.42
CA GLU A 102 -9.08 9.56 2.88
C GLU A 102 -9.98 8.46 2.27
N GLY A 103 -9.49 7.22 2.25
CA GLY A 103 -10.17 6.05 1.67
C GLY A 103 -9.87 5.83 0.18
N LYS A 104 -9.10 6.71 -0.46
CA LYS A 104 -8.62 6.53 -1.84
C LYS A 104 -7.23 5.91 -1.84
N LEU A 105 -7.17 4.67 -2.31
CA LEU A 105 -5.94 3.88 -2.36
C LEU A 105 -5.23 4.05 -3.71
N ASP A 106 -3.95 4.43 -3.68
CA ASP A 106 -3.11 4.58 -4.86
C ASP A 106 -1.74 3.91 -4.62
N VAL A 107 -1.17 3.29 -5.66
CA VAL A 107 0.21 2.75 -5.60
C VAL A 107 1.20 3.93 -5.67
N ALA A 108 1.96 4.13 -4.61
CA ALA A 108 2.94 5.22 -4.48
C ALA A 108 4.34 4.83 -4.98
N ALA A 109 4.77 3.59 -4.74
CA ALA A 109 6.08 3.11 -5.14
C ALA A 109 6.09 1.60 -5.39
N VAL A 110 6.99 1.14 -6.25
CA VAL A 110 7.20 -0.28 -6.54
C VAL A 110 8.69 -0.58 -6.54
N ARG A 111 9.12 -1.65 -5.85
CA ARG A 111 10.53 -1.95 -5.63
C ARG A 111 10.77 -3.46 -5.74
N ILE A 112 11.85 -3.88 -6.39
CA ILE A 112 12.25 -5.30 -6.38
C ILE A 112 12.73 -5.67 -4.97
N HIS A 113 12.03 -6.58 -4.32
CA HIS A 113 12.33 -7.09 -2.99
C HIS A 113 13.21 -8.34 -3.07
N LYS A 114 12.86 -9.33 -3.89
CA LYS A 114 13.68 -10.54 -4.08
C LYS A 114 14.01 -10.81 -5.53
N ASP A 115 15.16 -11.43 -5.72
CA ASP A 115 15.65 -11.90 -7.02
C ASP A 115 15.97 -13.39 -6.92
N ASN A 116 15.16 -14.23 -7.55
CA ASN A 116 15.20 -15.69 -7.42
C ASN A 116 15.26 -16.14 -5.94
N GLY A 117 14.36 -15.58 -5.13
CA GLY A 117 14.25 -15.86 -3.69
C GLY A 117 15.33 -15.21 -2.82
N LYS A 118 16.33 -14.54 -3.40
CA LYS A 118 17.36 -13.81 -2.63
C LYS A 118 16.86 -12.40 -2.30
N PRO A 119 16.66 -12.06 -1.01
CA PRO A 119 16.20 -10.73 -0.63
C PRO A 119 17.26 -9.65 -0.89
N ARG A 120 16.79 -8.47 -1.31
CA ARG A 120 17.58 -7.24 -1.45
C ARG A 120 17.53 -6.37 -0.19
N TYR A 121 16.46 -6.51 0.58
CA TYR A 121 16.23 -5.93 1.90
C TYR A 121 15.29 -6.84 2.69
N THR A 122 15.11 -6.56 3.98
CA THR A 122 14.14 -7.23 4.84
C THR A 122 13.37 -6.19 5.66
N TYR A 123 12.43 -6.66 6.47
CA TYR A 123 11.66 -5.87 7.42
C TYR A 123 12.04 -6.27 8.84
N ASP A 124 12.14 -5.29 9.75
CA ASP A 124 12.24 -5.56 11.19
C ASP A 124 10.86 -5.91 11.79
N ASP A 125 10.82 -6.18 13.10
CA ASP A 125 9.59 -6.54 13.81
C ASP A 125 8.53 -5.41 13.84
N LYS A 126 8.88 -4.20 13.38
CA LYS A 126 8.02 -3.02 13.30
C LYS A 126 7.74 -2.63 11.85
N ASP A 127 7.97 -3.53 10.90
CA ASP A 127 7.81 -3.31 9.46
C ASP A 127 8.67 -2.14 8.92
N ASN A 128 9.77 -1.77 9.58
CA ASN A 128 10.74 -0.87 8.98
C ASN A 128 11.60 -1.65 7.99
N ARG A 129 11.75 -1.10 6.79
CA ARG A 129 12.67 -1.64 5.78
C ARG A 129 14.13 -1.47 6.22
N ILE A 130 14.87 -2.57 6.30
CA ILE A 130 16.28 -2.60 6.69
C ILE A 130 17.12 -3.41 5.67
N PRO A 131 18.44 -3.15 5.56
CA PRO A 131 19.32 -3.97 4.73
C PRO A 131 19.34 -5.43 5.18
N VAL A 132 19.60 -6.35 4.25
CA VAL A 132 19.97 -7.72 4.61
C VAL A 132 21.35 -7.66 5.28
N THR A 133 21.45 -8.10 6.54
CA THR A 133 22.75 -8.22 7.21
C THR A 133 23.56 -9.32 6.53
N ALA A 134 24.81 -9.03 6.19
CA ALA A 134 25.77 -10.00 5.64
C ALA A 134 26.14 -11.08 6.65
#